data_AF-A0A8T9Q7P7-F1
#
_entry.id   AF-A0A8T9Q7P7-F1
#
_cell.length_a   1.000
_cell.length_b   1.000
_cell.length_c   1.000
_cell.angle_alpha   90.00
_cell.angle_beta   90.00
_cell.angle_gamma   90.00
#
_symmetry.space_group_name_H-M   'P 1'
#
loop_
_entity.id
_entity.type
_entity.pdbx_description
1 polymer ?
#
loop_
_entity_poly.entity_id
_entity_poly.type
_entity_poly.pdbx_seq_one_letter_code
_entity_poly.pdbx_strand_id
1 'polypeptide(L)'
;MAFRSFLKPSIQRSVILMAPVEIGDVEASLTAAGILIPGHEAVITSPIQSTIRRVAVAVGARLAPGQTILELDKEAAASSLAKLDDEQLRNRNKNSQLQLGLERDLNDLRTQVEVQAAKVRSLQSNLRDEQQLLKIGGGTAETVRQAELNLKVAQLEADRLARQIQTQQRSNAADVRELGYTMAIQNRAIAELAGKLAQATISAQDGGVLTWVNDDIGAQ
;
A
#
# COMPACT_ATOMS: atom_id res chain seq x y z
N MET A 1 1.92 90.63 86.16
CA MET A 1 1.74 89.16 86.03
C MET A 1 0.25 88.87 86.02
N ALA A 2 -0.38 88.45 84.89
CA ALA A 2 -1.64 87.65 84.87
C ALA A 2 -2.35 87.53 83.48
N PHE A 3 -1.69 87.54 82.31
CA PHE A 3 -2.41 87.40 81.01
C PHE A 3 -1.93 86.28 80.07
N ARG A 4 -1.03 85.38 80.50
CA ARG A 4 -0.50 84.30 79.65
C ARG A 4 -1.10 82.90 79.88
N SER A 5 -2.12 82.75 80.73
CA SER A 5 -2.65 81.42 81.10
C SER A 5 -3.94 80.98 80.37
N PHE A 6 -4.52 81.80 79.48
CA PHE A 6 -5.89 81.58 78.99
C PHE A 6 -6.04 81.13 77.53
N LEU A 7 -4.96 80.96 76.76
CA LEU A 7 -5.03 80.49 75.38
C LEU A 7 -4.37 79.11 75.24
N LYS A 8 -5.09 78.06 75.63
CA LYS A 8 -4.78 76.69 75.20
C LYS A 8 -5.56 76.40 73.91
N PRO A 9 -4.92 76.03 72.79
CA PRO A 9 -5.65 75.59 71.61
C PRO A 9 -6.46 74.34 71.96
N SER A 10 -7.77 74.41 71.80
CA SER A 10 -8.71 73.32 72.05
C SER A 10 -9.48 73.05 70.76
N ILE A 11 -9.45 71.80 70.29
CA ILE A 11 -10.19 71.39 69.10
C ILE A 11 -11.57 70.88 69.51
N GLN A 12 -12.61 71.30 68.81
CA GLN A 12 -13.98 70.85 69.07
C GLN A 12 -14.17 69.43 68.54
N ARG A 13 -14.76 68.55 69.36
CA ARG A 13 -14.97 67.13 69.00
C ARG A 13 -15.87 66.95 67.77
N SER A 14 -16.71 67.95 67.46
CA SER A 14 -17.53 68.02 66.25
C SER A 14 -16.73 68.16 64.95
N VAL A 15 -15.45 68.53 65.03
CA VAL A 15 -14.53 68.61 63.88
C VAL A 15 -13.81 67.26 63.65
N ILE A 16 -14.00 66.28 64.55
CA ILE A 16 -13.36 64.97 64.48
C ILE A 16 -14.38 63.92 64.00
N LEU A 17 -14.19 63.42 62.78
CA LEU A 17 -14.92 62.26 62.26
C LEU A 17 -14.29 60.98 62.82
N MET A 18 -15.06 60.23 63.61
CA MET A 18 -14.67 58.91 64.14
C MET A 18 -15.70 57.86 63.71
N ALA A 19 -15.23 56.71 63.24
CA ALA A 19 -16.05 55.54 62.92
C ALA A 19 -15.54 54.31 63.69
N PRO A 20 -16.44 53.40 64.14
CA PRO A 20 -16.04 52.14 64.75
C PRO A 20 -15.33 51.25 63.72
N VAL A 21 -14.24 50.59 64.13
CA VAL A 21 -13.47 49.66 63.29
C VAL A 21 -13.78 48.24 63.71
N GLU A 22 -14.09 47.38 62.75
CA GLU A 22 -14.34 45.95 62.94
C GLU A 22 -13.24 45.13 62.26
N ILE A 23 -12.91 43.97 62.83
CA ILE A 23 -11.94 43.04 62.24
C ILE A 23 -12.71 42.08 61.35
N GLY A 24 -12.41 42.09 60.06
CA GLY A 24 -12.96 41.17 59.06
C GLY A 24 -11.94 40.95 57.95
N ASP A 25 -12.17 39.92 57.12
CA ASP A 25 -11.29 39.64 55.99
C ASP A 25 -11.34 40.79 54.98
N VAL A 26 -10.17 41.30 54.62
CA VAL A 26 -10.01 42.36 53.61
C VAL A 26 -9.37 41.74 52.39
N GLU A 27 -10.16 41.52 51.35
CA GLU A 27 -9.65 41.04 50.07
C GLU A 27 -9.18 42.22 49.21
N ALA A 28 -7.89 42.19 48.83
CA ALA A 28 -7.33 43.09 47.84
C ALA A 28 -7.19 42.32 46.51
N SER A 29 -8.02 42.67 45.53
CA SER A 29 -7.90 42.13 44.18
C SER A 29 -7.02 43.04 43.33
N LEU A 30 -6.10 42.43 42.57
CA LEU A 30 -5.28 43.10 41.57
C LEU A 30 -5.72 42.63 40.18
N THR A 31 -6.20 43.55 39.35
CA THR A 31 -6.56 43.23 37.97
C THR A 31 -5.29 42.84 37.20
N ALA A 32 -5.19 41.57 36.81
CA ALA A 32 -4.12 41.05 35.98
C ALA A 32 -4.66 40.73 34.58
N ALA A 33 -3.86 41.03 33.56
CA ALA A 33 -4.11 40.59 32.19
C ALA A 33 -3.17 39.43 31.85
N GLY A 34 -3.69 38.41 31.18
CA GLY A 34 -2.93 37.25 30.73
C GLY A 34 -3.39 36.81 29.35
N ILE A 35 -2.50 36.17 28.60
CA ILE A 35 -2.81 35.56 27.30
C ILE A 35 -3.13 34.10 27.54
N LEU A 36 -4.30 33.65 27.08
CA LEU A 36 -4.66 32.24 27.10
C LEU A 36 -4.04 31.54 25.90
N ILE A 37 -3.18 30.54 26.16
CA ILE A 37 -2.55 29.72 25.12
C ILE A 37 -3.11 28.30 25.24
N PRO A 38 -3.49 27.63 24.14
CA PRO A 38 -3.90 26.23 24.17
C PRO A 38 -2.80 25.34 24.74
N GLY A 39 -3.17 24.41 25.63
CA GLY A 39 -2.22 23.42 26.16
C GLY A 39 -1.83 22.35 25.14
N HIS A 40 -2.66 22.11 24.12
CA HIS A 40 -2.42 21.15 23.05
C HIS A 40 -3.05 21.64 21.75
N GLU A 41 -2.32 21.52 20.64
CA GLU A 41 -2.78 21.86 19.30
C GLU A 41 -2.45 20.70 18.37
N ALA A 42 -3.41 20.35 17.50
CA ALA A 42 -3.24 19.29 16.51
C ALA A 42 -3.58 19.84 15.13
N VAL A 43 -2.66 19.66 14.18
CA VAL A 43 -2.85 20.05 12.78
C VAL A 43 -3.15 18.80 11.96
N ILE A 44 -4.27 18.82 11.23
CA ILE A 44 -4.67 17.72 10.37
C ILE A 44 -4.49 18.13 8.90
N THR A 45 -3.67 17.39 8.18
CA THR A 45 -3.41 17.62 6.75
C THR A 45 -4.07 16.54 5.90
N SER A 46 -4.44 16.88 4.66
CA SER A 46 -4.92 15.88 3.72
C SER A 46 -3.81 14.91 3.30
N PRO A 47 -4.06 13.59 3.31
CA PRO A 47 -3.10 12.60 2.80
C PRO A 47 -3.10 12.51 1.26
N ILE A 48 -4.08 13.12 0.59
CA ILE A 48 -4.21 13.15 -0.87
C ILE A 48 -4.31 14.59 -1.39
N GLN A 49 -3.77 14.85 -2.57
CA GLN A 49 -4.05 16.10 -3.28
C GLN A 49 -5.49 16.03 -3.80
N SER A 50 -6.39 16.81 -3.21
CA SER A 50 -7.76 16.91 -3.68
C SER A 50 -8.34 18.27 -3.29
N THR A 51 -9.44 18.64 -3.94
CA THR A 51 -10.19 19.84 -3.60
C THR A 51 -11.13 19.58 -2.42
N ILE A 52 -11.40 20.64 -1.66
CA ILE A 52 -12.41 20.64 -0.59
C ILE A 52 -13.80 20.61 -1.23
N ARG A 53 -14.60 19.57 -0.95
CA ARG A 53 -16.00 19.48 -1.39
C ARG A 53 -16.94 20.18 -0.40
N ARG A 54 -16.75 19.92 0.89
CA ARG A 54 -17.62 20.48 1.94
C ARG A 54 -16.92 20.56 3.29
N VAL A 55 -17.09 21.69 3.98
CA VAL A 55 -16.75 21.85 5.40
C VAL A 55 -17.96 21.41 6.24
N ALA A 56 -17.81 20.39 7.08
CA ALA A 56 -18.90 19.85 7.89
C ALA A 56 -19.06 20.57 9.24
N VAL A 57 -17.98 21.18 9.75
CA VAL A 57 -17.94 21.86 11.05
C VAL A 57 -17.33 23.25 10.90
N ALA A 58 -18.01 24.27 11.42
CA ALA A 58 -17.53 25.64 11.43
C ALA A 58 -16.48 25.90 12.53
N VAL A 59 -15.63 26.90 12.31
CA VAL A 59 -14.65 27.37 13.29
C VAL A 59 -15.36 27.81 14.59
N GLY A 60 -14.77 27.48 15.74
CA GLY A 60 -15.32 27.75 17.07
C GLY A 60 -16.30 26.68 17.58
N ALA A 61 -16.69 25.71 16.76
CA ALA A 61 -17.53 24.60 17.19
C ALA A 61 -16.73 23.55 17.99
N ARG A 62 -17.42 22.90 18.94
CA ARG A 62 -16.87 21.79 19.71
C ARG A 62 -16.93 20.50 18.90
N LEU A 63 -15.81 19.80 18.85
CA LEU A 63 -15.64 18.52 18.14
C LEU A 63 -15.70 17.36 19.13
N ALA A 64 -16.42 16.31 18.75
CA ALA A 64 -16.33 15.00 19.39
C ALA A 64 -15.26 14.14 18.69
N PRO A 65 -14.60 13.20 19.41
CA PRO A 65 -13.71 12.23 18.79
C PRO A 65 -14.43 11.46 17.67
N GLY A 66 -13.78 11.36 16.50
CA GLY A 66 -14.32 10.71 15.30
C GLY A 66 -15.29 11.56 14.47
N GLN A 67 -15.62 12.78 14.88
CA GLN A 67 -16.50 13.66 14.11
C GLN A 67 -15.82 14.14 12.82
N THR A 68 -16.50 13.98 11.68
CA THR A 68 -16.02 14.49 10.38
C THR A 68 -15.96 16.01 10.40
N ILE A 69 -14.80 16.57 10.07
CA ILE A 69 -14.56 18.01 9.98
C ILE A 69 -14.74 18.48 8.55
N LEU A 70 -14.20 17.74 7.59
CA LEU A 70 -14.12 18.13 6.19
C LEU A 70 -14.27 16.93 5.25
N GLU A 71 -14.98 17.14 4.16
CA GLU A 71 -15.15 16.19 3.07
C GLU A 71 -14.38 16.68 1.84
N LEU A 72 -13.44 15.84 1.39
CA LEU A 72 -12.63 16.03 0.21
C LEU A 72 -13.31 15.43 -1.03
N ASP A 73 -13.07 16.00 -2.21
CA ASP A 73 -13.51 15.41 -3.47
C ASP A 73 -12.69 14.16 -3.81
N LYS A 74 -13.33 12.99 -3.68
CA LYS A 74 -12.68 11.70 -3.86
C LYS A 74 -12.79 11.18 -5.29
N GLU A 75 -13.50 11.86 -6.19
CA GLU A 75 -13.81 11.31 -7.52
C GLU A 75 -12.56 11.01 -8.35
N ALA A 76 -11.59 11.92 -8.37
CA ALA A 76 -10.33 11.72 -9.10
C ALA A 76 -9.54 10.52 -8.57
N ALA A 77 -9.39 10.41 -7.24
CA ALA A 77 -8.67 9.32 -6.60
C ALA A 77 -9.42 7.98 -6.69
N ALA A 78 -10.76 8.00 -6.60
CA ALA A 78 -11.60 6.82 -6.79
C ALA A 78 -11.55 6.31 -8.25
N SER A 79 -11.52 7.21 -9.23
CA SER A 79 -11.33 6.84 -10.64
C SER A 79 -9.96 6.20 -10.87
N SER A 80 -8.90 6.74 -10.27
CA SER A 80 -7.56 6.14 -10.31
C SER A 80 -7.53 4.76 -9.67
N LEU A 81 -8.24 4.56 -8.54
CA LEU A 81 -8.35 3.25 -7.90
C LEU A 81 -9.07 2.25 -8.82
N ALA A 82 -10.22 2.64 -9.40
CA ALA A 82 -10.95 1.80 -10.32
C ALA A 82 -10.12 1.39 -11.55
N LYS A 83 -9.31 2.31 -12.10
CA LYS A 83 -8.36 2.00 -13.19
C LYS A 83 -7.32 0.96 -12.77
N LEU A 84 -6.77 1.08 -11.56
CA LEU A 84 -5.81 0.09 -11.04
C LEU A 84 -6.45 -1.28 -10.82
N ASP A 85 -7.70 -1.33 -10.36
CA ASP A 85 -8.46 -2.58 -10.22
C ASP A 85 -8.74 -3.23 -11.58
N ASP A 86 -9.13 -2.45 -12.60
CA ASP A 86 -9.32 -2.93 -13.97
C ASP A 86 -8.00 -3.46 -14.57
N GLU A 87 -6.90 -2.74 -14.36
CA GLU A 87 -5.56 -3.19 -14.77
C GLU A 87 -5.17 -4.49 -14.07
N GLN A 88 -5.47 -4.62 -12.77
CA GLN A 88 -5.22 -5.84 -12.01
C GLN A 88 -6.02 -7.02 -12.57
N LEU A 89 -7.31 -6.83 -12.89
CA LEU A 89 -8.15 -7.85 -13.52
C LEU A 89 -7.58 -8.27 -14.88
N ARG A 90 -7.16 -7.31 -15.70
CA ARG A 90 -6.50 -7.58 -16.99
C ARG A 90 -5.21 -8.38 -16.79
N ASN A 91 -4.40 -8.05 -15.79
CA ASN A 91 -3.15 -8.75 -15.49
C ASN A 91 -3.41 -10.17 -14.97
N ARG A 92 -4.48 -10.39 -14.19
CA ARG A 92 -4.94 -11.73 -13.78
C ARG A 92 -5.35 -12.58 -14.98
N ASN A 93 -6.11 -12.02 -15.90
CA ASN A 93 -6.49 -12.71 -17.12
C ASN A 93 -5.27 -13.04 -17.98
N LYS A 94 -4.34 -12.08 -18.16
CA LYS A 94 -3.10 -12.30 -18.90
C LYS A 94 -2.22 -13.38 -18.24
N ASN A 95 -2.18 -13.43 -16.91
CA ASN A 95 -1.47 -14.49 -16.18
C ASN A 95 -2.08 -15.86 -16.43
N SER A 96 -3.41 -15.99 -16.35
CA SER A 96 -4.10 -17.25 -16.67
C SER A 96 -3.82 -17.69 -18.11
N GLN A 97 -3.89 -16.75 -19.08
CA GLN A 97 -3.53 -17.03 -20.47
C GLN A 97 -2.08 -17.48 -20.64
N LEU A 98 -1.14 -16.84 -19.94
CA LEU A 98 0.26 -17.25 -19.98
C LEU A 98 0.42 -18.66 -19.39
N GLN A 99 -0.18 -18.96 -18.24
CA GLN A 99 -0.10 -20.28 -17.62
C GLN A 99 -0.61 -21.38 -18.55
N LEU A 100 -1.74 -21.16 -19.21
CA LEU A 100 -2.28 -22.08 -20.22
C LEU A 100 -1.33 -22.24 -21.42
N GLY A 101 -0.69 -21.14 -21.86
CA GLY A 101 0.33 -21.18 -22.91
C GLY A 101 1.56 -21.99 -22.51
N LEU A 102 2.11 -21.74 -21.32
CA LEU A 102 3.26 -22.45 -20.77
C LEU A 102 2.97 -23.95 -20.58
N GLU A 103 1.75 -24.30 -20.18
CA GLU A 103 1.30 -25.69 -20.07
C GLU A 103 1.18 -26.35 -21.44
N ARG A 104 0.56 -25.67 -22.40
CA ARG A 104 0.45 -26.14 -23.78
C ARG A 104 1.84 -26.39 -24.38
N ASP A 105 2.77 -25.46 -24.25
CA ASP A 105 4.13 -25.61 -24.78
C ASP A 105 4.87 -26.79 -24.15
N LEU A 106 4.70 -27.01 -22.84
CA LEU A 106 5.26 -28.19 -22.17
C LEU A 106 4.62 -29.50 -22.64
N ASN A 107 3.31 -29.51 -22.89
CA ASN A 107 2.62 -30.68 -23.40
C ASN A 107 3.01 -30.99 -24.86
N ASP A 108 3.20 -29.96 -25.69
CA ASP A 108 3.70 -30.12 -27.05
C ASP A 108 5.12 -30.72 -27.04
N LEU A 109 6.02 -30.23 -26.16
CA LEU A 109 7.37 -30.79 -26.00
C LEU A 109 7.35 -32.23 -25.46
N ARG A 110 6.46 -32.56 -24.52
CA ARG A 110 6.29 -33.92 -24.01
C ARG A 110 5.83 -34.87 -25.12
N THR A 111 4.87 -34.43 -25.92
CA THR A 111 4.39 -35.20 -27.07
C THR A 111 5.51 -35.46 -28.07
N GLN A 112 6.36 -34.46 -28.34
CA GLN A 112 7.55 -34.64 -29.19
C GLN A 112 8.54 -35.67 -28.61
N VAL A 113 8.74 -35.67 -27.29
CA VAL A 113 9.56 -36.70 -26.63
C VAL A 113 8.96 -38.09 -26.78
N GLU A 114 7.64 -38.25 -26.63
CA GLU A 114 6.97 -39.54 -26.81
C GLU A 114 7.09 -40.07 -28.24
N VAL A 115 6.90 -39.20 -29.24
CA VAL A 115 7.10 -39.52 -30.66
C VAL A 115 8.55 -39.92 -30.92
N GLN A 116 9.51 -39.16 -30.39
CA GLN A 116 10.93 -39.47 -30.55
C GLN A 116 11.30 -40.78 -29.84
N ALA A 117 10.73 -41.07 -28.66
CA ALA A 117 10.92 -42.32 -27.97
C ALA A 117 10.34 -43.52 -28.73
N ALA A 118 9.21 -43.35 -29.42
CA ALA A 118 8.68 -44.36 -30.34
C ALA A 118 9.62 -44.58 -31.54
N LYS A 119 10.16 -43.50 -32.13
CA LYS A 119 11.14 -43.56 -33.22
C LYS A 119 12.42 -44.28 -32.80
N VAL A 120 12.96 -43.97 -31.62
CA VAL A 120 14.14 -44.67 -31.06
C VAL A 120 13.86 -46.15 -30.87
N ARG A 121 12.70 -46.53 -30.32
CA ARG A 121 12.31 -47.95 -30.16
C ARG A 121 12.20 -48.67 -31.50
N SER A 122 11.63 -48.03 -32.52
CA SER A 122 11.57 -48.58 -33.88
C SER A 122 12.97 -48.80 -34.47
N LEU A 123 13.85 -47.80 -34.39
CA LEU A 123 15.23 -47.92 -34.85
C LEU A 123 16.05 -48.97 -34.08
N GLN A 124 15.79 -49.15 -32.78
CA GLN A 124 16.40 -50.22 -31.98
C GLN A 124 15.97 -51.61 -32.45
N SER A 125 14.68 -51.80 -32.77
CA SER A 125 14.21 -53.06 -33.35
C SER A 125 14.84 -53.31 -34.72
N ASN A 126 14.85 -52.31 -35.61
CA ASN A 126 15.48 -52.43 -36.93
C ASN A 126 16.97 -52.79 -36.83
N LEU A 127 17.70 -52.18 -35.89
CA LEU A 127 19.10 -52.53 -35.64
C LEU A 127 19.26 -53.99 -35.20
N ARG A 128 18.40 -54.48 -34.29
CA ARG A 128 18.43 -55.89 -33.86
C ARG A 128 18.16 -56.84 -35.02
N ASP A 129 17.21 -56.50 -35.88
CA ASP A 129 16.86 -57.30 -37.06
C ASP A 129 18.03 -57.36 -38.06
N GLU A 130 18.67 -56.22 -38.35
CA GLU A 130 19.87 -56.15 -39.21
C GLU A 130 21.06 -56.93 -38.62
N GLN A 131 21.29 -56.84 -37.31
CA GLN A 131 22.32 -57.61 -36.62
C GLN A 131 22.07 -59.12 -36.72
N GLN A 132 20.80 -59.54 -36.63
CA GLN A 132 20.41 -60.94 -36.77
C GLN A 132 20.55 -61.43 -38.23
N LEU A 133 20.19 -60.60 -39.21
CA LEU A 133 20.37 -60.90 -40.64
C LEU A 133 21.85 -61.06 -41.00
N LEU A 134 22.72 -60.18 -40.49
CA LEU A 134 24.16 -60.30 -40.66
C LEU A 134 24.68 -61.62 -40.09
N LYS A 135 24.19 -62.04 -38.91
CA LYS A 135 24.59 -63.30 -38.24
C LYS A 135 24.20 -64.55 -39.03
N ILE A 136 23.06 -64.51 -39.71
CA ILE A 136 22.55 -65.62 -40.55
C ILE A 136 23.14 -65.56 -41.98
N GLY A 137 23.91 -64.51 -42.31
CA GLY A 137 24.56 -64.32 -43.60
C GLY A 137 23.68 -63.65 -44.67
N GLY A 138 22.52 -63.11 -44.28
CA GLY A 138 21.58 -62.40 -45.16
C GLY A 138 21.76 -60.87 -45.20
N GLY A 139 22.64 -60.30 -44.38
CA GLY A 139 22.87 -58.85 -44.26
C GLY A 139 24.33 -58.44 -44.50
N THR A 140 24.60 -57.13 -44.57
CA THR A 140 25.96 -56.58 -44.75
C THR A 140 26.41 -55.80 -43.50
N ALA A 141 27.72 -55.73 -43.25
CA ALA A 141 28.25 -54.95 -42.13
C ALA A 141 27.95 -53.44 -42.28
N GLU A 142 27.74 -52.96 -43.50
CA GLU A 142 27.42 -51.56 -43.78
C GLU A 142 25.97 -51.21 -43.38
N THR A 143 24.99 -52.09 -43.62
CA THR A 143 23.59 -51.84 -43.21
C THR A 143 23.44 -51.78 -41.69
N VAL A 144 24.16 -52.65 -40.96
CA VAL A 144 24.22 -52.61 -39.50
C VAL A 144 24.81 -51.29 -39.02
N ARG A 145 25.93 -50.84 -39.61
CA ARG A 145 26.58 -49.59 -39.20
C ARG A 145 25.70 -48.35 -39.47
N GLN A 146 24.95 -48.34 -40.57
CA GLN A 146 23.98 -47.28 -40.86
C GLN A 146 22.82 -47.28 -39.85
N ALA A 147 22.29 -48.46 -39.50
CA ALA A 147 21.24 -48.58 -38.48
C ALA A 147 21.73 -48.11 -37.09
N GLU A 148 22.97 -48.43 -36.70
CA GLU A 148 23.60 -47.94 -35.47
C GLU A 148 23.73 -46.41 -35.45
N LEU A 149 24.21 -45.82 -36.56
CA LEU A 149 24.35 -44.37 -36.69
C LEU A 149 22.99 -43.67 -36.58
N ASN A 150 21.98 -44.18 -37.28
CA ASN A 150 20.62 -43.64 -37.24
C ASN A 150 20.02 -43.72 -35.83
N LEU A 151 20.25 -44.83 -35.13
CA LEU A 151 19.85 -44.98 -33.73
C LEU A 151 20.56 -43.95 -32.84
N LYS A 152 21.87 -43.75 -33.04
CA LYS A 152 22.66 -42.81 -32.24
C LYS A 152 22.19 -41.37 -32.44
N VAL A 153 21.91 -40.97 -33.68
CA VAL A 153 21.34 -39.65 -34.00
C VAL A 153 19.98 -39.47 -33.31
N ALA A 154 19.09 -40.46 -33.41
CA ALA A 154 17.77 -40.39 -32.77
C ALA A 154 17.84 -40.29 -31.23
N GLN A 155 18.82 -40.96 -30.60
CA GLN A 155 19.07 -40.83 -29.16
C GLN A 155 19.56 -39.43 -28.78
N LEU A 156 20.49 -38.86 -29.56
CA LEU A 156 20.98 -37.49 -29.31
C LEU A 156 19.87 -36.44 -29.46
N GLU A 157 18.96 -36.63 -30.42
CA GLU A 157 17.75 -35.81 -30.57
C GLU A 157 16.82 -35.93 -29.35
N ALA A 158 16.62 -37.14 -28.83
CA ALA A 158 15.82 -37.35 -27.61
C ALA A 158 16.44 -36.67 -26.38
N ASP A 159 17.77 -36.79 -26.21
CA ASP A 159 18.50 -36.12 -25.12
C ASP A 159 18.42 -34.59 -25.24
N ARG A 160 18.47 -34.06 -26.47
CA ARG A 160 18.27 -32.62 -26.73
C ARG A 160 16.87 -32.17 -26.30
N LEU A 161 15.82 -32.90 -26.67
CA LEU A 161 14.44 -32.59 -26.27
C LEU A 161 14.27 -32.65 -24.75
N ALA A 162 14.86 -33.64 -24.08
CA ALA A 162 14.82 -33.75 -22.62
C ALA A 162 15.48 -32.53 -21.92
N ARG A 163 16.65 -32.10 -22.40
CA ARG A 163 17.30 -30.86 -21.92
C ARG A 163 16.45 -29.62 -22.20
N GLN A 164 15.82 -29.54 -23.36
CA GLN A 164 14.93 -28.44 -23.73
C GLN A 164 13.74 -28.35 -22.78
N ILE A 165 13.11 -29.47 -22.41
CA ILE A 165 12.04 -29.50 -21.40
C ILE A 165 12.52 -28.97 -20.06
N GLN A 166 13.70 -29.39 -19.58
CA GLN A 166 14.23 -28.90 -18.29
C GLN A 166 14.49 -27.39 -18.32
N THR A 167 15.07 -26.88 -19.41
CA THR A 167 15.28 -25.44 -19.57
C THR A 167 13.96 -24.69 -19.64
N GLN A 168 12.98 -25.20 -20.39
CA GLN A 168 11.66 -24.60 -20.50
C GLN A 168 10.94 -24.56 -19.15
N GLN A 169 10.97 -25.64 -18.38
CA GLN A 169 10.39 -25.68 -17.03
C GLN A 169 11.02 -24.63 -16.10
N ARG A 170 12.34 -24.45 -16.17
CA ARG A 170 13.04 -23.41 -15.39
C ARG A 170 12.66 -22.00 -15.85
N SER A 171 12.53 -21.78 -17.16
CA SER A 171 12.06 -20.51 -17.73
C SER A 171 10.65 -20.21 -17.27
N ASN A 172 9.71 -21.14 -17.46
CA ASN A 172 8.31 -21.02 -17.06
C ASN A 172 8.19 -20.70 -15.55
N ALA A 173 8.99 -21.35 -14.70
CA ALA A 173 8.99 -21.07 -13.27
C ALA A 173 9.55 -19.67 -12.94
N ALA A 174 10.49 -19.14 -13.73
CA ALA A 174 10.97 -17.77 -13.58
C ALA A 174 9.90 -16.76 -14.02
N ASP A 175 9.25 -17.00 -15.16
CA ASP A 175 8.19 -16.13 -15.69
C ASP A 175 6.99 -16.04 -14.74
N VAL A 176 6.56 -17.18 -14.17
CA VAL A 176 5.50 -17.20 -13.16
C VAL A 176 5.89 -16.43 -11.90
N ARG A 177 7.16 -16.50 -11.47
CA ARG A 177 7.65 -15.73 -10.31
C ARG A 177 7.69 -14.23 -10.60
N GLU A 178 8.17 -13.82 -11.78
CA GLU A 178 8.22 -12.43 -12.21
C GLU A 178 6.81 -11.81 -12.19
N LEU A 179 5.84 -12.48 -12.77
CA LEU A 179 4.44 -12.06 -12.74
C LEU A 179 3.88 -12.01 -11.32
N GLY A 180 4.24 -12.97 -10.47
CA GLY A 180 3.86 -12.96 -9.05
C GLY A 180 4.35 -11.71 -8.33
N TYR A 181 5.59 -11.26 -8.59
CA TYR A 181 6.11 -10.01 -8.05
C TYR A 181 5.37 -8.79 -8.60
N THR A 182 5.12 -8.75 -9.91
CA THR A 182 4.37 -7.66 -10.55
C THR A 182 2.95 -7.52 -9.95
N MET A 183 2.26 -8.64 -9.73
CA MET A 183 0.96 -8.63 -9.05
C MET A 183 1.06 -8.17 -7.60
N ALA A 184 2.07 -8.60 -6.85
CA ALA A 184 2.26 -8.17 -5.46
C ALA A 184 2.54 -6.66 -5.35
N ILE A 185 3.30 -6.10 -6.29
CA ILE A 185 3.56 -4.65 -6.37
C ILE A 185 2.25 -3.90 -6.66
N GLN A 186 1.47 -4.35 -7.63
CA GLN A 186 0.17 -3.74 -7.96
C GLN A 186 -0.81 -3.82 -6.78
N ASN A 187 -0.90 -4.98 -6.10
CA ASN A 187 -1.73 -5.14 -4.92
C ASN A 187 -1.34 -4.17 -3.81
N ARG A 188 -0.04 -3.96 -3.60
CA ARG A 188 0.46 -2.99 -2.62
C ARG A 188 0.10 -1.56 -3.02
N ALA A 189 0.21 -1.20 -4.30
CA ALA A 189 -0.18 0.12 -4.80
C ALA A 189 -1.70 0.38 -4.64
N ILE A 190 -2.54 -0.62 -4.95
CA ILE A 190 -3.99 -0.56 -4.73
C ILE A 190 -4.31 -0.38 -3.24
N ALA A 191 -3.68 -1.19 -2.36
CA ALA A 191 -3.89 -1.09 -0.93
C ALA A 191 -3.45 0.26 -0.35
N GLU A 192 -2.34 0.82 -0.85
CA GLU A 192 -1.86 2.13 -0.45
C GLU A 192 -2.84 3.24 -0.88
N LEU A 193 -3.32 3.21 -2.13
CA LEU A 193 -4.28 4.20 -2.63
C LEU A 193 -5.64 4.07 -1.93
N ALA A 194 -6.12 2.85 -1.70
CA ALA A 194 -7.35 2.59 -0.95
C ALA A 194 -7.24 3.08 0.50
N GLY A 195 -6.08 2.87 1.15
CA GLY A 195 -5.80 3.41 2.47
C GLY A 195 -5.81 4.95 2.51
N LYS A 196 -5.16 5.59 1.52
CA LYS A 196 -5.17 7.06 1.37
C LYS A 196 -6.59 7.60 1.15
N LEU A 197 -7.42 6.91 0.37
CA LEU A 197 -8.84 7.26 0.14
C LEU A 197 -9.71 7.12 1.40
N ALA A 198 -9.45 6.12 2.23
CA ALA A 198 -10.13 5.95 3.51
C ALA A 198 -9.76 7.09 4.47
N GLN A 199 -8.49 7.48 4.50
CA GLN A 199 -7.99 8.61 5.30
C GLN A 199 -8.36 9.98 4.75
N ALA A 200 -8.83 10.07 3.50
CA ALA A 200 -9.30 11.32 2.91
C ALA A 200 -10.61 11.85 3.54
N THR A 201 -11.24 11.10 4.45
CA THR A 201 -12.25 11.69 5.35
C THR A 201 -11.52 12.27 6.55
N ILE A 202 -11.43 13.60 6.61
CA ILE A 202 -10.78 14.30 7.73
C ILE A 202 -11.73 14.27 8.93
N SER A 203 -11.32 13.55 9.99
CA SER A 203 -12.07 13.42 11.24
C SER A 203 -11.21 13.85 12.43
N ALA A 204 -11.87 14.35 13.48
CA ALA A 204 -11.20 14.74 14.71
C ALA A 204 -10.67 13.50 15.45
N GLN A 205 -9.36 13.43 15.74
CA GLN A 205 -8.79 12.33 16.54
C GLN A 205 -9.19 12.45 18.02
N ASP A 206 -9.15 13.68 18.53
CA ASP A 206 -9.51 14.02 19.90
C ASP A 206 -10.67 15.01 19.94
N GLY A 207 -11.34 15.07 21.10
CA GLY A 207 -12.33 16.11 21.36
C GLY A 207 -11.66 17.46 21.58
N GLY A 208 -12.22 18.53 21.01
CA GLY A 208 -11.59 19.85 21.06
C GLY A 208 -12.47 20.96 20.49
N VAL A 209 -11.86 22.10 20.20
CA VAL A 209 -12.51 23.22 19.50
C VAL A 209 -11.76 23.46 18.20
N LEU A 210 -12.49 23.57 17.09
CA LEU A 210 -11.88 23.89 15.80
C LEU A 210 -11.43 25.35 15.79
N THR A 211 -10.13 25.60 15.76
CA THR A 211 -9.55 26.96 15.78
C THR A 211 -9.41 27.56 14.39
N TRP A 212 -9.09 26.74 13.39
CA TRP A 212 -8.95 27.14 12.00
C TRP A 212 -9.25 25.97 11.08
N VAL A 213 -9.89 26.26 9.95
CA VAL A 213 -10.08 25.33 8.83
C VAL A 213 -9.97 26.12 7.54
N ASN A 214 -9.37 25.53 6.51
CA ASN A 214 -9.42 26.11 5.18
C ASN A 214 -10.85 25.95 4.63
N ASP A 215 -11.55 27.07 4.42
CA ASP A 215 -12.91 27.13 3.92
C ASP A 215 -13.00 27.48 2.42
N ASP A 216 -11.86 27.65 1.75
CA ASP A 216 -11.80 27.86 0.30
C ASP A 216 -12.18 26.57 -0.45
N ILE A 217 -13.47 26.43 -0.73
CA ILE A 217 -14.02 25.37 -1.56
C ILE A 217 -13.36 25.44 -2.95
N GLY A 218 -12.55 24.45 -3.29
CA GLY A 218 -11.77 24.40 -4.54
C GLY A 218 -10.28 24.69 -4.40
N ALA A 219 -9.78 25.05 -3.21
CA ALA A 219 -8.34 25.08 -2.93
C ALA A 219 -7.75 23.65 -2.93
N GLN A 220 -6.53 23.51 -3.46
CA GLN A 220 -5.74 22.27 -3.51
C GLN A 220 -4.73 22.17 -2.38
#